data_AF-A0A2K4G7X8-F1
#
_entry.id   AF-A0A2K4G7X8-F1
#
_cell.length_a   1.000
_cell.length_b   1.000
_cell.length_c   1.000
_cell.angle_alpha   90.00
_cell.angle_beta   90.00
_cell.angle_gamma   90.00
#
_symmetry.space_group_name_H-M   'P 1'
#
loop_
_entity.id
_entity.type
_entity.pdbx_description
1 polymer ?
#
loop_
_entity_poly.entity_id
_entity_poly.type
_entity_poly.pdbx_seq_one_letter_code
_entity_poly.pdbx_strand_id
1 'polypeptide(L)'
;MSFSALRDHALHATVRRILEMRGLPVFSIEAVTFNEGYTYSRNKIFAVVQVLENLLKSTPEELQSLTGLNSINNHLQPLLAELTGFISDENPVHLDNAVSALEGNILPAMWAFTPSAQPILVDVLPELLQAQQKFAMESVRQVADASDSLSAHLVELDEEVLVLRAKLNEITESAVKERAEAAAAVAKLEQTFTQAEGVRQQNFEESLRVSSGRVEELIDAIKNSTEALVSELEEKRSQAAQIVQVVGNIGATGNYQRIADNESKQANIWRLVTLGILAVGIAVAAATFIKFWGEALTAETAPAILIRLLYAIVITTPAWYSARESARHRSNADRARLTELELASIGPFIELLPEEKKIEIRTRLTHLYFGRTSDPHVVKNPFDLAELNGIVTDAVKAAKG
;
A
#
# COMPACT_ATOMS: atom_id res chain seq x y z
N MET A 1 -79.41 94.73 -0.17
CA MET A 1 -78.49 93.68 0.31
C MET A 1 -79.26 92.82 1.30
N SER A 2 -79.18 91.49 1.19
CA SER A 2 -79.93 90.57 2.05
C SER A 2 -79.06 90.13 3.23
N PHE A 3 -79.56 90.24 4.47
CA PHE A 3 -78.88 89.75 5.69
C PHE A 3 -78.49 88.26 5.57
N SER A 4 -79.25 87.47 4.81
CA SER A 4 -78.94 86.05 4.53
C SER A 4 -77.62 85.86 3.77
N ALA A 5 -77.16 86.83 2.98
CA ALA A 5 -75.90 86.71 2.23
C ALA A 5 -74.64 86.84 3.10
N LEU A 6 -74.74 87.45 4.28
CA LEU A 6 -73.63 87.57 5.25
C LEU A 6 -73.60 86.37 6.18
N ARG A 7 -74.77 85.93 6.69
CA ARG A 7 -74.89 84.79 7.60
C ARG A 7 -74.47 83.47 6.97
N ASP A 8 -74.78 83.27 5.69
CA ASP A 8 -74.49 82.03 4.95
C ASP A 8 -73.23 82.18 4.05
N HIS A 9 -72.33 83.12 4.38
CA HIS A 9 -71.15 83.40 3.58
C HIS A 9 -70.17 82.22 3.54
N ALA A 10 -69.55 81.96 2.37
CA ALA A 10 -68.64 80.84 2.13
C ALA A 10 -67.45 80.77 3.12
N LEU A 11 -67.03 81.93 3.64
CA LEU A 11 -65.99 82.06 4.65
C LEU A 11 -66.22 81.20 5.89
N HIS A 12 -67.46 81.09 6.37
CA HIS A 12 -67.79 80.25 7.53
C HIS A 12 -67.47 78.78 7.28
N ALA A 13 -67.74 78.29 6.07
CA ALA A 13 -67.43 76.92 5.68
C ALA A 13 -65.92 76.70 5.51
N THR A 14 -65.19 77.66 4.93
CA THR A 14 -63.73 77.58 4.77
C THR A 14 -63.01 77.58 6.11
N VAL A 15 -63.38 78.46 7.03
CA VAL A 15 -62.81 78.52 8.39
C VAL A 15 -63.08 77.22 9.15
N ARG A 16 -64.32 76.72 9.12
CA ARG A 16 -64.68 75.46 9.79
C ARG A 16 -63.89 74.29 9.24
N ARG A 17 -63.77 74.18 7.91
CA ARG A 17 -63.00 73.11 7.25
C ARG A 17 -61.54 73.11 7.71
N ILE A 18 -60.91 74.28 7.84
CA ILE A 18 -59.53 74.38 8.32
C ILE A 18 -59.44 73.94 9.79
N LEU A 19 -60.38 74.37 10.64
CA LEU A 19 -60.37 73.98 12.06
C LEU A 19 -60.62 72.48 12.26
N GLU A 20 -61.45 71.84 11.43
CA GLU A 20 -61.65 70.39 11.44
C GLU A 20 -60.36 69.62 11.12
N MET A 21 -59.50 70.16 10.23
CA MET A 21 -58.21 69.55 9.91
C MET A 21 -57.28 69.43 11.12
N ARG A 22 -57.43 70.28 12.14
CA ARG A 22 -56.64 70.24 13.37
C ARG A 22 -56.69 68.87 14.07
N GLY A 23 -57.82 68.17 13.96
CA GLY A 23 -58.02 66.85 14.58
C GLY A 23 -57.35 65.69 13.84
N LEU A 24 -56.75 65.93 12.67
CA LEU A 24 -56.12 64.88 11.87
C LEU A 24 -54.76 64.46 12.49
N PRO A 25 -54.46 63.15 12.53
CA PRO A 25 -53.24 62.63 13.16
C PRO A 25 -51.95 63.12 12.49
N VAL A 26 -52.01 63.50 11.20
CA VAL A 26 -50.88 64.03 10.44
C VAL A 26 -50.25 65.29 11.07
N PHE A 27 -51.02 66.09 11.80
CA PHE A 27 -50.50 67.27 12.50
C PHE A 27 -49.79 66.96 13.83
N SER A 28 -49.77 65.68 14.23
CA SER A 28 -49.13 65.17 15.45
C SER A 28 -47.95 64.23 15.17
N ILE A 29 -47.49 64.13 13.92
CA ILE A 29 -46.32 63.31 13.55
C ILE A 29 -45.03 63.83 14.22
N GLU A 30 -44.05 62.94 14.35
CA GLU A 30 -42.75 63.24 14.94
C GLU A 30 -42.05 64.43 14.24
N ALA A 31 -42.11 64.49 12.91
CA ALA A 31 -41.51 65.56 12.11
C ALA A 31 -42.01 66.97 12.48
N VAL A 32 -43.25 67.08 12.96
CA VAL A 32 -43.85 68.35 13.39
C VAL A 32 -43.66 68.58 14.89
N THR A 33 -43.78 67.53 15.72
CA THR A 33 -43.77 67.64 17.19
C THR A 33 -42.38 67.78 17.80
N PHE A 34 -41.34 67.19 17.19
CA PHE A 34 -39.95 67.32 17.66
C PHE A 34 -39.24 68.56 17.12
N ASN A 35 -39.81 69.24 16.11
CA ASN A 35 -39.28 70.50 15.59
C ASN A 35 -40.06 71.69 16.16
N GLU A 36 -39.38 72.52 16.95
CA GLU A 36 -39.98 73.70 17.59
C GLU A 36 -40.60 74.67 16.57
N GLY A 37 -39.95 74.87 15.42
CA GLY A 37 -40.42 75.73 14.34
C GLY A 37 -41.73 75.25 13.73
N TYR A 38 -41.82 73.98 13.34
CA TYR A 38 -43.04 73.42 12.76
C TYR A 38 -44.20 73.31 13.76
N THR A 39 -43.89 73.01 15.03
CA THR A 39 -44.88 73.05 16.12
C THR A 39 -45.44 74.46 16.30
N TYR A 40 -44.58 75.48 16.28
CA TYR A 40 -45.02 76.87 16.32
C TYR A 40 -45.89 77.23 15.11
N SER A 41 -45.45 76.87 13.89
CA SER A 41 -46.19 77.15 12.65
C SER A 41 -47.59 76.54 12.65
N ARG A 42 -47.70 75.26 13.01
CA ARG A 42 -48.99 74.56 13.19
C ARG A 42 -49.89 75.28 14.19
N ASN A 43 -49.37 75.57 15.39
CA ASN A 43 -50.17 76.17 16.47
C ASN A 43 -50.67 77.56 16.07
N LYS A 44 -49.83 78.36 15.41
CA LYS A 44 -50.17 79.70 14.93
C LYS A 44 -51.30 79.69 13.91
N ILE A 45 -51.25 78.78 12.92
CA ILE A 45 -52.29 78.65 11.90
C ILE A 45 -53.66 78.45 12.54
N PHE A 46 -53.78 77.45 13.42
CA PHE A 46 -55.07 77.15 14.04
C PHE A 46 -55.51 78.23 15.04
N ALA A 47 -54.59 78.87 15.76
CA ALA A 47 -54.93 79.95 16.67
C ALA A 47 -55.55 81.16 15.92
N VAL A 48 -54.94 81.58 14.81
CA VAL A 48 -55.46 82.73 14.04
C VAL A 48 -56.77 82.39 13.33
N VAL A 49 -56.91 81.18 12.79
CA VAL A 49 -58.18 80.73 12.20
C VAL A 49 -59.28 80.61 13.27
N GLN A 50 -58.95 80.25 14.51
CA GLN A 50 -59.89 80.24 15.63
C GLN A 50 -60.33 81.67 16.01
N VAL A 51 -59.41 82.63 16.00
CA VAL A 51 -59.75 84.05 16.21
C VAL A 51 -60.68 84.55 15.11
N LEU A 52 -60.42 84.20 13.85
CA LEU A 52 -61.32 84.51 12.73
C LEU A 52 -62.71 83.90 12.94
N GLU A 53 -62.80 82.65 13.37
CA GLU A 53 -64.08 82.01 13.68
C GLU A 53 -64.83 82.76 14.79
N ASN A 54 -64.12 83.17 15.84
CA ASN A 54 -64.71 83.91 16.95
C ASN A 54 -65.21 85.28 16.50
N LEU A 55 -64.44 86.00 15.69
CA LEU A 55 -64.85 87.30 15.13
C LEU A 55 -66.06 87.17 14.22
N LEU A 56 -66.12 86.12 13.41
CA LEU A 56 -67.29 85.83 12.58
C LEU A 56 -68.55 85.53 13.40
N LYS A 57 -68.41 84.91 14.57
CA LYS A 57 -69.53 84.62 15.49
C LYS A 57 -69.92 85.83 16.33
N SER A 58 -68.96 86.65 16.76
CA SER A 58 -69.18 87.73 17.73
C SER A 58 -69.51 89.07 17.10
N THR A 59 -69.18 89.29 15.83
CA THR A 59 -69.44 90.56 15.15
C THR A 59 -70.87 90.59 14.62
N PRO A 60 -71.72 91.54 15.04
CA PRO A 60 -73.07 91.70 14.49
C PRO A 60 -73.03 91.85 12.97
N GLU A 61 -74.01 91.28 12.28
CA GLU A 61 -74.06 91.23 10.80
C GLU A 61 -74.00 92.64 10.18
N GLU A 62 -74.54 93.65 10.86
CA GLU A 62 -74.54 95.06 10.44
C GLU A 62 -73.14 95.69 10.41
N LEU A 63 -72.18 95.12 11.15
CA LEU A 63 -70.82 95.63 11.30
C LEU A 63 -69.80 94.84 10.47
N GLN A 64 -70.26 93.88 9.67
CA GLN A 64 -69.41 93.08 8.79
C GLN A 64 -69.39 93.67 7.37
N SER A 65 -68.19 93.82 6.81
CA SER A 65 -68.03 94.24 5.41
C SER A 65 -68.06 93.04 4.46
N LEU A 66 -69.07 92.96 3.59
CA LEU A 66 -69.18 91.87 2.59
C LEU A 66 -67.93 91.80 1.69
N THR A 67 -67.37 92.95 1.28
CA THR A 67 -66.13 93.00 0.50
C THR A 67 -64.94 92.47 1.31
N GLY A 68 -64.90 92.79 2.61
CA GLY A 68 -63.88 92.27 3.53
C GLY A 68 -63.97 90.77 3.74
N LEU A 69 -65.18 90.22 3.96
CA LEU A 69 -65.41 88.77 4.09
C LEU A 69 -65.01 88.01 2.83
N ASN A 70 -65.32 88.55 1.65
CA ASN A 70 -64.87 87.98 0.38
C ASN A 70 -63.35 88.01 0.24
N SER A 71 -62.71 89.12 0.63
CA SER A 71 -61.25 89.24 0.61
C SER A 71 -60.60 88.22 1.53
N ILE A 72 -61.08 88.07 2.78
CA ILE A 72 -60.56 87.09 3.73
C ILE A 72 -60.76 85.66 3.20
N ASN A 73 -61.94 85.36 2.63
CA ASN A 73 -62.21 84.05 2.06
C ASN A 73 -61.24 83.69 0.94
N ASN A 74 -60.90 84.66 0.08
CA ASN A 74 -59.92 84.48 -0.98
C ASN A 74 -58.51 84.32 -0.43
N HIS A 75 -58.15 85.08 0.62
CA HIS A 75 -56.84 84.97 1.28
C HIS A 75 -56.67 83.66 2.08
N LEU A 76 -57.75 82.97 2.44
CA LEU A 76 -57.72 81.66 3.07
C LEU A 76 -57.52 80.51 2.07
N GLN A 77 -57.77 80.70 0.77
CA GLN A 77 -57.62 79.61 -0.21
C GLN A 77 -56.16 79.12 -0.33
N PRO A 78 -55.13 79.99 -0.39
CA PRO A 78 -53.73 79.55 -0.37
C PRO A 78 -53.37 78.78 0.89
N LEU A 79 -53.83 79.24 2.07
CA LEU A 79 -53.63 78.54 3.34
C LEU A 79 -54.24 77.12 3.29
N LEU A 80 -55.47 77.00 2.80
CA LEU A 80 -56.16 75.73 2.67
C LEU A 80 -55.44 74.79 1.68
N ALA A 81 -54.87 75.33 0.60
CA ALA A 81 -54.10 74.56 -0.37
C ALA A 81 -52.82 73.97 0.25
N GLU A 82 -52.05 74.77 0.99
CA GLU A 82 -50.85 74.30 1.70
C GLU A 82 -51.18 73.25 2.77
N LEU A 83 -52.26 73.44 3.55
CA LEU A 83 -52.71 72.45 4.52
C LEU A 83 -53.17 71.14 3.86
N THR A 84 -53.82 71.22 2.70
CA THR A 84 -54.21 70.03 1.93
C THR A 84 -52.99 69.33 1.33
N GLY A 85 -51.98 70.10 0.90
CA GLY A 85 -50.67 69.59 0.47
C GLY A 85 -49.99 68.81 1.59
N PHE A 86 -49.88 69.41 2.78
CA PHE A 86 -49.33 68.75 3.97
C PHE A 86 -50.05 67.45 4.32
N ILE A 87 -51.39 67.43 4.25
CA ILE A 87 -52.17 66.21 4.50
C ILE A 87 -51.87 65.12 3.47
N SER A 88 -51.47 65.48 2.25
CA SER A 88 -51.23 64.55 1.15
C SER A 88 -49.82 63.96 1.14
N ASP A 89 -48.79 64.74 1.51
CA ASP A 89 -47.38 64.34 1.37
C ASP A 89 -46.57 64.37 2.68
N GLU A 90 -47.20 64.80 3.78
CA GLU A 90 -46.63 64.91 5.13
C GLU A 90 -45.38 65.80 5.21
N ASN A 91 -45.13 66.66 4.21
CA ASN A 91 -43.96 67.53 4.18
C ASN A 91 -44.16 68.78 5.05
N PRO A 92 -43.45 68.93 6.19
CA PRO A 92 -43.71 69.98 7.16
C PRO A 92 -43.41 71.40 6.66
N VAL A 93 -42.68 71.55 5.54
CA VAL A 93 -42.45 72.86 4.88
C VAL A 93 -43.77 73.54 4.49
N HIS A 94 -44.81 72.76 4.18
CA HIS A 94 -46.14 73.28 3.92
C HIS A 94 -46.71 74.10 5.10
N LEU A 95 -46.32 73.78 6.34
CA LEU A 95 -46.76 74.54 7.52
C LEU A 95 -46.12 75.93 7.58
N ASP A 96 -44.87 76.07 7.16
CA ASP A 96 -44.20 77.37 7.12
C ASP A 96 -44.72 78.25 5.97
N ASN A 97 -44.99 77.64 4.81
CA ASN A 97 -45.64 78.31 3.69
C ASN A 97 -47.06 78.79 4.06
N ALA A 98 -47.81 77.94 4.77
CA ALA A 98 -49.11 78.26 5.31
C ALA A 98 -49.06 79.45 6.28
N VAL A 99 -48.10 79.48 7.21
CA VAL A 99 -47.89 80.64 8.10
C VAL A 99 -47.53 81.89 7.30
N SER A 100 -46.66 81.78 6.31
CA SER A 100 -46.26 82.92 5.46
C SER A 100 -47.47 83.51 4.72
N ALA A 101 -48.35 82.67 4.17
CA ALA A 101 -49.60 83.10 3.55
C ALA A 101 -50.54 83.78 4.56
N LEU A 102 -50.58 83.27 5.79
CA LEU A 102 -51.40 83.80 6.86
C LEU A 102 -50.92 85.17 7.35
N GLU A 103 -49.62 85.34 7.57
CA GLU A 103 -49.05 86.61 7.98
C GLU A 103 -49.12 87.67 6.87
N GLY A 104 -48.86 87.28 5.62
CA GLY A 104 -48.84 88.19 4.49
C GLY A 104 -50.22 88.64 4.04
N ASN A 105 -51.23 87.76 4.10
CA ASN A 105 -52.52 88.01 3.45
C ASN A 105 -53.71 88.08 4.43
N ILE A 106 -53.68 87.33 5.53
CA ILE A 106 -54.83 87.18 6.43
C ILE A 106 -54.77 88.20 7.57
N LEU A 107 -53.65 88.28 8.29
CA LEU A 107 -53.51 89.23 9.41
C LEU A 107 -53.74 90.69 8.98
N PRO A 108 -53.25 91.16 7.81
CA PRO A 108 -53.55 92.50 7.35
C PRO A 108 -55.03 92.68 7.01
N ALA A 109 -55.74 91.65 6.56
CA ALA A 109 -57.15 91.71 6.19
C ALA A 109 -58.11 91.69 7.39
N MET A 110 -57.60 91.53 8.62
CA MET A 110 -58.41 91.52 9.84
C MET A 110 -59.18 92.82 10.10
N TRP A 111 -58.79 93.93 9.45
CA TRP A 111 -59.55 95.19 9.47
C TRP A 111 -60.99 95.04 8.97
N ALA A 112 -61.29 94.00 8.18
CA ALA A 112 -62.63 93.72 7.69
C ALA A 112 -63.64 93.48 8.83
N PHE A 113 -63.14 93.10 10.01
CA PHE A 113 -63.87 93.16 11.26
C PHE A 113 -63.59 94.52 11.89
N THR A 114 -64.62 95.36 12.03
CA THR A 114 -64.47 96.66 12.68
C THR A 114 -63.83 96.47 14.07
N PRO A 115 -62.89 97.35 14.48
CA PRO A 115 -62.26 97.23 15.79
C PRO A 115 -63.36 97.42 16.84
N SER A 116 -63.81 96.32 17.43
CA SER A 116 -64.69 96.39 18.58
C SER A 116 -63.82 96.98 19.70
N ALA A 117 -64.15 98.18 20.18
CA ALA A 117 -63.58 98.70 21.40
C ALA A 117 -64.03 97.79 22.54
N GLN A 118 -63.28 96.72 22.81
CA GLN A 118 -63.65 95.71 23.77
C GLN A 118 -63.21 96.13 25.18
N PRO A 119 -64.13 96.13 26.17
CA PRO A 119 -63.78 96.08 27.59
C PRO A 119 -63.24 94.71 28.03
N ILE A 120 -62.96 93.80 27.09
CA ILE A 120 -62.75 92.36 27.32
C ILE A 120 -61.38 92.06 27.95
N LEU A 121 -60.41 92.98 27.86
CA LEU A 121 -59.11 92.78 28.50
C LEU A 121 -59.19 92.75 30.03
N VAL A 122 -60.23 93.30 30.67
CA VAL A 122 -60.32 93.31 32.14
C VAL A 122 -60.91 91.99 32.68
N ASP A 123 -61.83 91.35 31.95
CA ASP A 123 -62.48 90.11 32.39
C ASP A 123 -61.70 88.84 32.01
N VAL A 124 -60.96 88.83 30.89
CA VAL A 124 -60.25 87.62 30.40
C VAL A 124 -58.79 87.56 30.89
N LEU A 125 -58.22 88.68 31.32
CA LEU A 125 -56.84 88.74 31.82
C LEU A 125 -56.61 87.86 33.07
N PRO A 126 -57.53 87.77 34.05
CA PRO A 126 -57.41 86.82 35.16
C PRO A 126 -57.41 85.36 34.71
N GLU A 127 -58.28 84.97 33.76
CA GLU A 127 -58.30 83.60 33.21
C GLU A 127 -57.04 83.28 32.40
N LEU A 128 -56.54 84.23 31.60
CA LEU A 128 -55.29 84.09 30.84
C LEU A 128 -54.07 84.01 31.76
N LEU A 129 -54.00 84.83 32.82
CA LEU A 129 -52.94 84.76 33.83
C LEU A 129 -53.00 83.43 34.58
N GLN A 130 -54.20 82.95 34.92
CA GLN A 130 -54.37 81.64 35.56
C GLN A 130 -54.00 80.49 34.62
N ALA A 131 -54.35 80.57 33.34
CA ALA A 131 -53.96 79.59 32.33
C ALA A 131 -52.45 79.59 32.09
N GLN A 132 -51.81 80.76 32.02
CA GLN A 132 -50.36 80.89 31.89
C GLN A 132 -49.63 80.39 33.15
N GLN A 133 -50.16 80.67 34.34
CA GLN A 133 -49.61 80.16 35.60
C GLN A 133 -49.72 78.65 35.67
N LYS A 134 -50.88 78.07 35.30
CA LYS A 134 -51.07 76.62 35.23
C LYS A 134 -50.11 75.99 34.21
N PHE A 135 -50.01 76.58 33.02
CA PHE A 135 -49.08 76.12 31.98
C PHE A 135 -47.63 76.17 32.47
N ALA A 136 -47.19 77.28 33.07
CA ALA A 136 -45.84 77.41 33.61
C ALA A 136 -45.58 76.38 34.74
N MET A 137 -46.53 76.16 35.65
CA MET A 137 -46.41 75.13 36.69
C MET A 137 -46.36 73.73 36.11
N GLU A 138 -47.16 73.44 35.08
CA GLU A 138 -47.21 72.13 34.43
C GLU A 138 -45.94 71.87 33.60
N SER A 139 -45.40 72.88 32.91
CA SER A 139 -44.10 72.80 32.24
C SER A 139 -42.96 72.59 33.23
N VAL A 140 -42.93 73.33 34.35
CA VAL A 140 -41.91 73.12 35.40
C VAL A 140 -42.02 71.72 35.99
N ARG A 141 -43.23 71.20 36.20
CA ARG A 141 -43.45 69.84 36.66
C ARG A 141 -42.98 68.80 35.64
N GLN A 142 -43.31 68.97 34.35
CA GLN A 142 -42.85 68.06 33.30
C GLN A 142 -41.32 68.04 33.18
N VAL A 143 -40.66 69.19 33.31
CA VAL A 143 -39.19 69.27 33.31
C VAL A 143 -38.60 68.60 34.56
N ALA A 144 -39.22 68.77 35.74
CA ALA A 144 -38.80 68.08 36.95
C ALA A 144 -38.96 66.56 36.81
N ASP A 145 -40.11 66.09 36.36
CA ASP A 145 -40.40 64.67 36.13
C ASP A 145 -39.43 64.07 35.09
N ALA A 146 -39.10 64.81 34.02
CA ALA A 146 -38.12 64.39 33.02
C ALA A 146 -36.68 64.38 33.56
N SER A 147 -36.31 65.35 34.40
CA SER A 147 -35.01 65.40 35.08
C SER A 147 -34.84 64.21 36.03
N ASP A 148 -35.88 63.88 36.80
CA ASP A 148 -35.88 62.75 37.73
C ASP A 148 -35.78 61.41 36.96
N SER A 149 -36.54 61.27 35.87
CA SER A 149 -36.46 60.10 34.97
C SER A 149 -35.08 59.94 34.34
N LEU A 150 -34.49 61.03 33.84
CA LEU A 150 -33.15 61.02 33.27
C LEU A 150 -32.09 60.65 34.33
N SER A 151 -32.23 61.18 35.54
CA SER A 151 -31.34 60.83 36.65
C SER A 151 -31.45 59.34 37.01
N ALA A 152 -32.66 58.76 36.98
CA ALA A 152 -32.85 57.34 37.22
C ALA A 152 -32.18 56.48 36.14
N HIS A 153 -32.36 56.80 34.85
CA HIS A 153 -31.70 56.09 33.76
C HIS A 153 -30.17 56.21 33.81
N LEU A 154 -29.62 57.36 34.25
CA LEU A 154 -28.18 57.52 34.40
C LEU A 154 -27.61 56.62 35.50
N VAL A 155 -28.35 56.44 36.60
CA VAL A 155 -27.94 55.51 37.67
C VAL A 155 -27.99 54.07 37.19
N GLU A 156 -29.06 53.67 36.50
CA GLU A 156 -29.19 52.32 35.91
C GLU A 156 -28.07 52.04 34.89
N LEU A 157 -27.76 53.00 34.01
CA LEU A 157 -26.67 52.86 33.05
C LEU A 157 -25.30 52.73 33.73
N ASP A 158 -25.05 53.45 34.81
CA ASP A 158 -23.80 53.34 35.57
C ASP A 158 -23.68 51.94 36.22
N GLU A 159 -24.77 51.40 36.77
CA GLU A 159 -24.82 50.03 37.28
C GLU A 159 -24.55 48.99 36.17
N GLU A 160 -25.18 49.14 35.00
CA GLU A 160 -24.93 48.25 33.85
C GLU A 160 -23.47 48.30 33.38
N VAL A 161 -22.88 49.50 33.32
CA VAL A 161 -21.46 49.69 32.95
C VAL A 161 -20.54 49.02 33.96
N LEU A 162 -20.83 49.12 35.26
CA LEU A 162 -20.05 48.43 36.30
C LEU A 162 -20.13 46.91 36.16
N VAL A 163 -21.33 46.37 35.90
CA VAL A 163 -21.53 44.93 35.67
C VAL A 163 -20.79 44.45 34.42
N LEU A 164 -20.90 45.18 33.29
CA LEU A 164 -20.19 44.85 32.06
C LEU A 164 -18.67 44.90 32.25
N ARG A 165 -18.16 45.86 33.01
CA ARG A 165 -16.73 45.96 33.33
C ARG A 165 -16.25 44.77 34.16
N ALA A 166 -17.03 44.35 35.16
CA ALA A 166 -16.71 43.17 35.95
C ALA A 166 -16.66 41.91 35.07
N LYS A 167 -17.66 41.72 34.20
CA LYS A 167 -17.71 40.60 33.26
C LYS A 167 -16.56 40.61 32.24
N LEU A 168 -16.15 41.79 31.77
CA LEU A 168 -15.01 41.93 30.87
C LEU A 168 -13.71 41.52 31.56
N ASN A 169 -13.52 41.92 32.83
CA ASN A 169 -12.37 41.51 33.62
C ASN A 169 -12.34 39.98 33.83
N GLU A 170 -13.49 39.38 34.17
CA GLU A 170 -13.61 37.92 34.35
C GLU A 170 -13.27 37.15 33.06
N ILE A 171 -13.83 37.57 31.92
CA ILE A 171 -13.53 36.96 30.62
C ILE A 171 -12.04 37.12 30.29
N THR A 172 -11.45 38.27 30.57
CA THR A 172 -10.03 38.52 30.31
C THR A 172 -9.14 37.61 31.15
N GLU A 173 -9.45 37.45 32.43
CA GLU A 173 -8.73 36.55 33.33
C GLU A 173 -8.86 35.09 32.89
N SER A 174 -10.07 34.64 32.55
CA SER A 174 -10.32 33.31 32.00
C SER A 174 -9.54 33.06 30.71
N ALA A 175 -9.53 34.03 29.79
CA ALA A 175 -8.80 33.91 28.53
C ALA A 175 -7.28 33.84 28.73
N VAL A 176 -6.73 34.57 29.70
CA VAL A 176 -5.31 34.48 30.07
C VAL A 176 -4.99 33.11 30.64
N LYS A 177 -5.84 32.59 31.53
CA LYS A 177 -5.68 31.26 32.12
C LYS A 177 -5.73 30.16 31.07
N GLU A 178 -6.72 30.18 30.18
CA GLU A 178 -6.87 29.20 29.11
C GLU A 178 -5.69 29.23 28.13
N ARG A 179 -5.18 30.42 27.78
CA ARG A 179 -3.95 30.55 26.98
C ARG A 179 -2.73 29.95 27.67
N ALA A 180 -2.59 30.13 28.99
CA ALA A 180 -1.50 29.55 29.76
C ALA A 180 -1.59 28.01 29.80
N GLU A 181 -2.80 27.47 30.01
CA GLU A 181 -3.05 26.02 29.99
C GLU A 181 -2.81 25.41 28.61
N ALA A 182 -3.25 26.08 27.54
CA ALA A 182 -2.99 25.66 26.17
C ALA A 182 -1.48 25.68 25.84
N ALA A 183 -0.76 26.73 26.22
CA ALA A 183 0.69 26.80 26.05
C ALA A 183 1.42 25.68 26.80
N ALA A 184 0.99 25.38 28.03
CA ALA A 184 1.54 24.27 28.81
C ALA A 184 1.22 22.90 28.17
N ALA A 185 0.02 22.72 27.63
CA ALA A 185 -0.37 21.50 26.93
C ALA A 185 0.45 21.30 25.65
N VAL A 186 0.68 22.36 24.86
CA VAL A 186 1.53 22.31 23.66
C VAL A 186 2.98 21.97 24.03
N ALA A 187 3.56 22.64 25.03
CA ALA A 187 4.92 22.33 25.48
C ALA A 187 5.06 20.89 25.97
N LYS A 188 4.05 20.38 26.68
CA LYS A 188 4.02 18.97 27.12
C LYS A 188 3.92 18.01 25.93
N LEU A 189 3.08 18.32 24.93
CA LEU A 189 2.96 17.52 23.71
C LEU A 189 4.28 17.47 22.95
N GLU A 190 4.93 18.62 22.73
CA GLU A 190 6.26 18.71 22.09
C GLU A 190 7.28 17.84 22.83
N GLN A 191 7.36 17.97 24.16
CA GLN A 191 8.26 17.15 24.97
C GLN A 191 7.99 15.65 24.81
N THR A 192 6.73 15.22 24.91
CA THR A 192 6.37 13.80 24.75
C THR A 192 6.65 13.28 23.34
N PHE A 193 6.45 14.13 22.33
CA PHE A 193 6.72 13.78 20.93
C PHE A 193 8.22 13.58 20.70
N THR A 194 9.06 14.53 21.13
CA THR A 194 10.52 14.42 21.00
C THR A 194 11.05 13.21 21.78
N GLN A 195 10.53 12.93 22.98
CA GLN A 195 10.93 11.75 23.74
C GLN A 195 10.53 10.46 23.03
N ALA A 196 9.29 10.38 22.54
CA ALA A 196 8.81 9.21 21.81
C ALA A 196 9.57 9.00 20.49
N GLU A 197 9.93 10.08 19.80
CA GLU A 197 10.74 10.04 18.58
C GLU A 197 12.16 9.53 18.87
N GLY A 198 12.79 10.01 19.94
CA GLY A 198 14.09 9.49 20.40
C GLY A 198 14.04 7.99 20.72
N VAL A 199 13.02 7.53 21.43
CA VAL A 199 12.85 6.10 21.75
C VAL A 199 12.58 5.28 20.47
N ARG A 200 11.76 5.77 19.55
CA ARG A 200 11.52 5.10 18.26
C ARG A 200 12.79 4.97 17.45
N GLN A 201 13.61 6.02 17.39
CA GLN A 201 14.88 6.02 16.69
C GLN A 201 15.85 4.99 17.29
N GLN A 202 15.99 4.96 18.62
CA GLN A 202 16.82 3.97 19.31
C GLN A 202 16.36 2.53 19.07
N ASN A 203 15.05 2.28 19.16
CA ASN A 203 14.50 0.95 18.89
C ASN A 203 14.69 0.52 17.44
N PHE A 204 14.59 1.46 16.49
CA PHE A 204 14.82 1.20 15.08
C PHE A 204 16.29 0.88 14.80
N GLU A 205 17.23 1.67 15.33
CA GLU A 205 18.66 1.43 15.21
C GLU A 205 19.08 0.09 15.82
N GLU A 206 18.53 -0.25 16.99
CA GLU A 206 18.79 -1.54 17.63
C GLU A 206 18.22 -2.71 16.81
N SER A 207 17.00 -2.56 16.28
CA SER A 207 16.39 -3.57 15.40
C SER A 207 17.21 -3.76 14.12
N LEU A 208 17.72 -2.68 13.54
CA LEU A 208 18.59 -2.73 12.37
C LEU A 208 19.91 -3.44 12.69
N ARG A 209 20.54 -3.09 13.82
CA ARG A 209 21.78 -3.74 14.29
C ARG A 209 21.60 -5.24 14.50
N VAL A 210 20.52 -5.65 15.17
CA VAL A 210 20.19 -7.07 15.39
C VAL A 210 19.90 -7.78 14.08
N SER A 211 19.15 -7.16 13.17
CA SER A 211 18.84 -7.73 11.85
C SER A 211 20.11 -7.93 11.02
N SER A 212 20.98 -6.91 10.94
CA SER A 212 22.27 -6.98 10.27
C SER A 212 23.17 -8.07 10.86
N GLY A 213 23.26 -8.17 12.19
CA GLY A 213 24.01 -9.24 12.86
C GLY A 213 23.48 -10.63 12.54
N ARG A 214 22.16 -10.83 12.54
CA ARG A 214 21.54 -12.12 12.16
C ARG A 214 21.77 -12.48 10.69
N VAL A 215 21.78 -11.51 9.80
CA VAL A 215 22.10 -11.74 8.38
C VAL A 215 23.55 -12.17 8.23
N GLU A 216 24.48 -11.53 8.93
CA GLU A 216 25.90 -11.90 8.91
C GLU A 216 26.13 -13.30 9.49
N GLU A 217 25.51 -13.64 10.63
CA GLU A 217 25.55 -14.99 11.20
C GLU A 217 24.98 -16.05 10.24
N LEU A 218 23.87 -15.74 9.54
CA LEU A 218 23.29 -16.65 8.55
C LEU A 218 24.21 -16.84 7.33
N ILE A 219 24.85 -15.77 6.86
CA ILE A 219 25.83 -15.83 5.77
C ILE A 219 27.00 -16.74 6.16
N ASP A 220 27.55 -16.55 7.35
CA ASP A 220 28.66 -17.37 7.86
C ASP A 220 28.25 -18.83 8.05
N ALA A 221 27.05 -19.09 8.58
CA ALA A 221 26.52 -20.44 8.73
C ALA A 221 26.33 -21.14 7.37
N ILE A 222 25.76 -20.43 6.38
CA ILE A 222 25.57 -20.95 5.02
C ILE A 222 26.93 -21.23 4.38
N LYS A 223 27.89 -20.30 4.49
CA LYS A 223 29.24 -20.45 3.95
C LYS A 223 29.93 -21.69 4.52
N ASN A 224 29.97 -21.82 5.84
CA ASN A 224 30.58 -22.97 6.51
C ASN A 224 29.89 -24.29 6.15
N SER A 225 28.55 -24.31 6.10
CA SER A 225 27.80 -25.50 5.67
C SER A 225 28.06 -25.86 4.21
N THR A 226 28.23 -24.86 3.34
CA THR A 226 28.49 -25.07 1.92
C THR A 226 29.91 -25.59 1.71
N GLU A 227 30.90 -25.02 2.39
CA GLU A 227 32.29 -25.49 2.36
C GLU A 227 32.40 -26.94 2.86
N ALA A 228 31.71 -27.27 3.96
CA ALA A 228 31.65 -28.64 4.46
C ALA A 228 31.01 -29.61 3.46
N LEU A 229 29.87 -29.24 2.86
CA LEU A 229 29.18 -30.07 1.87
C LEU A 229 30.02 -30.27 0.60
N VAL A 230 30.69 -29.22 0.11
CA VAL A 230 31.59 -29.29 -1.04
C VAL A 230 32.75 -30.24 -0.75
N SER A 231 33.37 -30.12 0.43
CA SER A 231 34.45 -31.03 0.86
C SER A 231 33.98 -32.49 0.91
N GLU A 232 32.78 -32.75 1.44
CA GLU A 232 32.21 -34.09 1.49
C GLU A 232 31.94 -34.63 0.07
N LEU A 233 31.39 -33.80 -0.82
CA LEU A 233 31.14 -34.18 -2.22
C LEU A 233 32.44 -34.50 -2.97
N GLU A 234 33.50 -33.73 -2.76
CA GLU A 234 34.81 -34.01 -3.33
C GLU A 234 35.39 -35.34 -2.82
N GLU A 235 35.24 -35.61 -1.53
CA GLU A 235 35.65 -36.89 -0.94
C GLU A 235 34.87 -38.06 -1.55
N LYS A 236 33.53 -37.96 -1.64
CA LYS A 236 32.67 -38.98 -2.27
C LYS A 236 33.00 -39.18 -3.74
N ARG A 237 33.30 -38.11 -4.47
CA ARG A 237 33.75 -38.18 -5.87
C ARG A 237 35.07 -38.95 -5.99
N SER A 238 36.02 -38.67 -5.10
CA SER A 238 37.30 -39.39 -5.05
C SER A 238 37.11 -40.87 -4.74
N GLN A 239 36.30 -41.19 -3.73
CA GLN A 239 35.95 -42.58 -3.38
C GLN A 239 35.27 -43.31 -4.55
N ALA A 240 34.32 -42.67 -5.23
CA ALA A 240 33.66 -43.24 -6.39
C ALA A 240 34.64 -43.50 -7.55
N ALA A 241 35.58 -42.57 -7.81
CA ALA A 241 36.62 -42.74 -8.82
C ALA A 241 37.52 -43.94 -8.51
N GLN A 242 37.94 -44.10 -7.26
CA GLN A 242 38.73 -45.26 -6.81
C GLN A 242 37.95 -46.57 -6.97
N ILE A 243 36.68 -46.61 -6.60
CA ILE A 243 35.84 -47.81 -6.76
C ILE A 243 35.71 -48.19 -8.24
N VAL A 244 35.44 -47.22 -9.13
CA VAL A 244 35.35 -47.47 -10.58
C VAL A 244 36.67 -48.00 -11.13
N GLN A 245 37.81 -47.45 -10.69
CA GLN A 245 39.14 -47.91 -11.10
C GLN A 245 39.41 -49.35 -10.63
N VAL A 246 39.09 -49.68 -9.38
CA VAL A 246 39.28 -51.02 -8.80
C VAL A 246 38.36 -52.04 -9.48
N VAL A 247 37.08 -51.73 -9.66
CA VAL A 247 36.10 -52.61 -10.32
C VAL A 247 36.45 -52.81 -11.80
N GLY A 248 36.89 -51.76 -12.49
CA GLY A 248 37.37 -51.84 -13.87
C GLY A 248 38.58 -52.77 -14.01
N ASN A 249 39.58 -52.64 -13.14
CA ASN A 249 40.77 -53.49 -13.16
C ASN A 249 40.46 -54.95 -12.77
N ILE A 250 39.71 -55.19 -11.69
CA ILE A 250 39.37 -56.55 -11.23
C ILE A 250 38.43 -57.25 -12.22
N GLY A 251 37.46 -56.55 -12.79
CA GLY A 251 36.51 -57.12 -13.75
C GLY A 251 37.17 -57.53 -15.07
N ALA A 252 38.13 -56.72 -15.56
CA ALA A 252 38.83 -56.99 -16.81
C ALA A 252 39.84 -58.15 -16.69
N THR A 253 40.58 -58.26 -15.58
CA THR A 253 41.64 -59.27 -15.42
C THR A 253 41.16 -60.54 -14.72
N GLY A 254 40.22 -60.45 -13.76
CA GLY A 254 39.79 -61.57 -12.94
C GLY A 254 39.11 -62.71 -13.72
N ASN A 255 38.46 -62.40 -14.84
CA ASN A 255 37.90 -63.44 -15.73
C ASN A 255 38.99 -64.29 -16.38
N TYR A 256 40.06 -63.67 -16.86
CA TYR A 256 41.20 -64.39 -17.45
C TYR A 256 41.96 -65.20 -16.40
N GLN A 257 42.10 -64.67 -15.18
CA GLN A 257 42.67 -65.41 -14.04
C GLN A 257 41.90 -66.69 -13.76
N ARG A 258 40.57 -66.60 -13.67
CA ARG A 258 39.71 -67.77 -13.41
C ARG A 258 39.77 -68.80 -14.55
N ILE A 259 39.84 -68.34 -15.80
CA ILE A 259 40.01 -69.24 -16.96
C ILE A 259 41.38 -69.93 -16.89
N ALA A 260 42.45 -69.19 -16.62
CA ALA A 260 43.80 -69.74 -16.50
C ALA A 260 43.89 -70.82 -15.40
N ASP A 261 43.33 -70.54 -14.22
CA ASP A 261 43.32 -71.47 -13.09
C ASP A 261 42.53 -72.76 -13.39
N ASN A 262 41.36 -72.62 -14.02
CA ASN A 262 40.53 -73.76 -14.39
C ASN A 262 41.19 -74.63 -15.47
N GLU A 263 41.72 -74.01 -16.53
CA GLU A 263 42.43 -74.70 -17.62
C GLU A 263 43.71 -75.40 -17.10
N SER A 264 44.45 -74.77 -16.19
CA SER A 264 45.64 -75.36 -15.55
C SER A 264 45.28 -76.60 -14.72
N LYS A 265 44.17 -76.55 -13.97
CA LYS A 265 43.64 -77.72 -13.24
C LYS A 265 43.27 -78.85 -14.18
N GLN A 266 42.55 -78.56 -15.28
CA GLN A 266 42.19 -79.56 -16.28
C GLN A 266 43.43 -80.18 -16.94
N ALA A 267 44.44 -79.37 -17.28
CA ALA A 267 45.70 -79.86 -17.82
C ALA A 267 46.38 -80.86 -16.88
N ASN A 268 46.38 -80.59 -15.56
CA ASN A 268 46.94 -81.50 -14.56
C ASN A 268 46.12 -82.78 -14.39
N ILE A 269 44.79 -82.70 -14.46
CA ILE A 269 43.91 -83.90 -14.45
C ILE A 269 44.24 -84.79 -15.65
N TRP A 270 44.28 -84.23 -16.86
CA TRP A 270 44.63 -84.99 -18.07
C TRP A 270 46.05 -85.56 -18.01
N ARG A 271 47.00 -84.84 -17.43
CA ARG A 271 48.37 -85.35 -17.20
C ARG A 271 48.36 -86.57 -16.27
N LEU A 272 47.57 -86.54 -15.20
CA LEU A 272 47.43 -87.67 -14.29
C LEU A 272 46.74 -88.85 -14.98
N VAL A 273 45.73 -88.60 -15.82
CA VAL A 273 45.09 -89.63 -16.65
C VAL A 273 46.11 -90.28 -17.60
N THR A 274 46.92 -89.49 -18.31
CA THR A 274 48.00 -90.01 -19.17
C THR A 274 48.98 -90.86 -18.38
N LEU A 275 49.45 -90.37 -17.22
CA LEU A 275 50.38 -91.10 -16.36
C LEU A 275 49.77 -92.42 -15.88
N GLY A 276 48.48 -92.41 -15.51
CA GLY A 276 47.73 -93.60 -15.12
C GLY A 276 47.64 -94.64 -16.23
N ILE A 277 47.29 -94.22 -17.46
CA ILE A 277 47.21 -95.13 -18.63
C ILE A 277 48.59 -95.72 -18.93
N LEU A 278 49.64 -94.91 -18.94
CA LEU A 278 51.01 -95.38 -19.17
C LEU A 278 51.50 -96.31 -18.06
N ALA A 279 51.19 -96.02 -16.80
CA ALA A 279 51.54 -96.88 -15.67
C ALA A 279 50.86 -98.26 -15.76
N VAL A 280 49.57 -98.29 -16.12
CA VAL A 280 48.86 -99.54 -16.41
C VAL A 280 49.51 -100.28 -17.58
N GLY A 281 49.89 -99.56 -18.65
CA GLY A 281 50.59 -100.15 -19.79
C GLY A 281 51.92 -100.78 -19.43
N ILE A 282 52.74 -100.09 -18.62
CA ILE A 282 54.01 -100.60 -18.12
C ILE A 282 53.78 -101.80 -17.21
N ALA A 283 52.77 -101.78 -16.33
CA ALA A 283 52.45 -102.90 -15.46
C ALA A 283 52.05 -104.15 -16.26
N VAL A 284 51.23 -104.00 -17.31
CA VAL A 284 50.87 -105.09 -18.23
C VAL A 284 52.10 -105.61 -18.98
N ALA A 285 52.95 -104.70 -19.49
CA ALA A 285 54.19 -105.08 -20.15
C ALA A 285 55.14 -105.84 -19.21
N ALA A 286 55.32 -105.38 -17.98
CA ALA A 286 56.16 -106.04 -16.97
C ALA A 286 55.60 -107.41 -16.56
N ALA A 287 54.29 -107.52 -16.33
CA ALA A 287 53.64 -108.79 -15.97
C ALA A 287 53.76 -109.83 -17.10
N THR A 288 53.59 -109.40 -18.36
CA THR A 288 53.78 -110.27 -19.54
C THR A 288 55.25 -110.60 -19.79
N PHE A 289 56.19 -109.75 -19.40
CA PHE A 289 57.61 -110.03 -19.51
C PHE A 289 58.07 -111.07 -18.48
N ILE A 290 57.68 -110.92 -17.21
CA ILE A 290 58.04 -111.85 -16.13
C ILE A 290 57.47 -113.25 -16.40
N LYS A 291 56.21 -113.35 -16.85
CA LYS A 291 55.55 -114.65 -17.09
C LYS A 291 56.21 -115.47 -18.20
N PHE A 292 56.89 -114.83 -19.14
CA PHE A 292 57.45 -115.47 -20.34
C PHE A 292 58.98 -115.36 -20.41
N TRP A 293 59.63 -115.11 -19.27
CA TRP A 293 61.07 -114.99 -19.16
C TRP A 293 61.74 -116.37 -19.28
N GLY A 294 62.41 -116.64 -20.40
CA GLY A 294 63.17 -117.87 -20.63
C GLY A 294 62.53 -118.91 -21.58
N GLU A 295 61.42 -118.59 -22.25
CA GLU A 295 60.88 -119.45 -23.32
C GLU A 295 61.69 -119.34 -24.62
N ALA A 296 61.93 -120.48 -25.29
CA ALA A 296 62.61 -120.52 -26.58
C ALA A 296 61.70 -120.01 -27.71
N LEU A 297 62.23 -119.22 -28.64
CA LEU A 297 61.52 -118.70 -29.81
C LEU A 297 61.16 -119.84 -30.79
N THR A 298 60.05 -120.52 -30.55
CA THR A 298 59.45 -121.52 -31.46
C THR A 298 58.27 -120.93 -32.23
N ALA A 299 57.90 -121.55 -33.36
CA ALA A 299 56.82 -121.08 -34.24
C ALA A 299 55.43 -120.93 -33.55
N GLU A 300 55.22 -121.54 -32.38
CA GLU A 300 54.01 -121.39 -31.55
C GLU A 300 53.97 -120.10 -30.71
N THR A 301 55.12 -119.47 -30.43
CA THR A 301 55.23 -118.26 -29.59
C THR A 301 55.10 -116.94 -30.38
N ALA A 302 55.25 -116.98 -31.71
CA ALA A 302 55.09 -115.84 -32.60
C ALA A 302 53.75 -115.07 -32.46
N PRO A 303 52.56 -115.71 -32.33
CA PRO A 303 51.31 -114.99 -32.13
C PRO A 303 51.24 -114.23 -30.80
N ALA A 304 51.95 -114.67 -29.75
CA ALA A 304 51.93 -114.00 -28.44
C ALA A 304 52.65 -112.64 -28.47
N ILE A 305 53.69 -112.48 -29.31
CA ILE A 305 54.40 -111.22 -29.50
C ILE A 305 53.51 -110.22 -30.28
N LEU A 306 52.79 -110.70 -31.31
CA LEU A 306 51.88 -109.86 -32.10
C LEU A 306 50.72 -109.32 -31.25
N ILE A 307 50.14 -110.13 -30.38
CA ILE A 307 49.07 -109.71 -29.46
C ILE A 307 49.60 -108.66 -28.45
N ARG A 308 50.85 -108.76 -27.99
CA ARG A 308 51.47 -107.74 -27.12
C ARG A 308 51.71 -106.42 -27.83
N LEU A 309 52.11 -106.46 -29.10
CA LEU A 309 52.23 -105.25 -29.94
C LEU A 309 50.85 -104.58 -30.11
N LEU A 310 49.80 -105.36 -30.34
CA LEU A 310 48.42 -104.84 -30.40
C LEU A 310 47.97 -104.24 -29.06
N TYR A 311 48.29 -104.85 -27.91
CA TYR A 311 48.02 -104.24 -26.60
C TYR A 311 48.77 -102.92 -26.39
N ALA A 312 50.03 -102.84 -26.81
CA ALA A 312 50.80 -101.60 -26.74
C ALA A 312 50.14 -100.48 -27.56
N ILE A 313 49.65 -100.78 -28.76
CA ILE A 313 48.91 -99.82 -29.61
C ILE A 313 47.60 -99.39 -28.93
N VAL A 314 46.83 -100.34 -28.39
CA VAL A 314 45.54 -100.06 -27.73
C VAL A 314 45.73 -99.18 -26.49
N ILE A 315 46.81 -99.35 -25.73
CA ILE A 315 47.08 -98.55 -24.52
C ILE A 315 47.72 -97.19 -24.87
N THR A 316 48.60 -97.14 -25.88
CA THR A 316 49.29 -95.91 -26.27
C THR A 316 48.34 -94.90 -26.93
N THR A 317 47.32 -95.36 -27.65
CA THR A 317 46.35 -94.48 -28.34
C THR A 317 45.60 -93.53 -27.37
N PRO A 318 44.91 -94.00 -26.32
CA PRO A 318 44.27 -93.11 -25.35
C PRO A 318 45.27 -92.34 -24.47
N ALA A 319 46.47 -92.88 -24.23
CA ALA A 319 47.54 -92.15 -23.56
C ALA A 319 47.99 -90.93 -24.38
N TRP A 320 48.18 -91.09 -25.69
CA TRP A 320 48.56 -90.01 -26.59
C TRP A 320 47.47 -88.94 -26.70
N TYR A 321 46.20 -89.35 -26.81
CA TYR A 321 45.08 -88.41 -26.82
C TYR A 321 45.00 -87.59 -25.53
N SER A 322 45.06 -88.25 -24.36
CA SER A 322 45.03 -87.54 -23.06
C SER A 322 46.23 -86.62 -22.86
N ALA A 323 47.42 -87.00 -23.35
CA ALA A 323 48.61 -86.14 -23.31
C ALA A 323 48.42 -84.88 -24.17
N ARG A 324 47.83 -85.03 -25.36
CA ARG A 324 47.52 -83.92 -26.26
C ARG A 324 46.46 -82.99 -25.68
N GLU A 325 45.43 -83.53 -25.04
CA GLU A 325 44.41 -82.71 -24.39
C GLU A 325 44.97 -81.97 -23.15
N SER A 326 45.86 -82.60 -22.38
CA SER A 326 46.63 -81.93 -21.32
C SER A 326 47.43 -80.74 -21.86
N ALA A 327 48.16 -80.94 -22.97
CA ALA A 327 48.94 -79.88 -23.61
C ALA A 327 48.07 -78.74 -24.14
N ARG A 328 46.89 -79.05 -24.69
CA ARG A 328 45.91 -78.07 -25.16
C ARG A 328 45.41 -77.19 -24.02
N HIS A 329 44.92 -77.79 -22.93
CA HIS A 329 44.49 -77.05 -21.75
C HIS A 329 45.62 -76.19 -21.16
N ARG A 330 46.88 -76.69 -21.16
CA ARG A 330 48.04 -75.90 -20.73
C ARG A 330 48.26 -74.68 -21.61
N SER A 331 48.21 -74.85 -22.93
CA SER A 331 48.36 -73.73 -23.87
C SER A 331 47.26 -72.67 -23.73
N ASN A 332 46.02 -73.09 -23.41
CA ASN A 332 44.92 -72.17 -23.13
C ASN A 332 45.13 -71.44 -21.80
N ALA A 333 45.58 -72.15 -20.77
CA ALA A 333 45.91 -71.56 -19.47
C ALA A 333 47.01 -70.50 -19.59
N ASP A 334 48.09 -70.81 -20.31
CA ASP A 334 49.21 -69.88 -20.52
C ASP A 334 48.76 -68.63 -21.29
N ARG A 335 47.94 -68.79 -22.34
CA ARG A 335 47.36 -67.66 -23.10
C ARG A 335 46.47 -66.78 -22.23
N ALA A 336 45.62 -67.38 -21.41
CA ALA A 336 44.75 -66.64 -20.49
C ALA A 336 45.58 -65.91 -19.42
N ARG A 337 46.61 -66.56 -18.87
CA ARG A 337 47.52 -65.97 -17.86
C ARG A 337 48.34 -64.81 -18.42
N LEU A 338 48.83 -64.93 -19.66
CA LEU A 338 49.50 -63.84 -20.36
C LEU A 338 48.55 -62.66 -20.58
N THR A 339 47.33 -62.93 -21.04
CA THR A 339 46.31 -61.88 -21.24
C THR A 339 45.95 -61.17 -19.94
N GLU A 340 45.81 -61.92 -18.84
CA GLU A 340 45.60 -61.38 -17.50
C GLU A 340 46.76 -60.46 -17.08
N LEU A 341 48.01 -60.91 -17.23
CA LEU A 341 49.21 -60.14 -16.87
C LEU A 341 49.37 -58.90 -17.74
N GLU A 342 49.10 -59.00 -19.04
CA GLU A 342 49.12 -57.86 -19.97
C GLU A 342 48.07 -56.83 -19.55
N LEU A 343 46.81 -57.24 -19.35
CA LEU A 343 45.73 -56.34 -18.92
C LEU A 343 45.98 -55.73 -17.54
N ALA A 344 46.55 -56.50 -16.59
CA ALA A 344 46.88 -56.01 -15.25
C ALA A 344 48.07 -55.02 -15.25
N SER A 345 49.03 -55.21 -16.16
CA SER A 345 50.26 -54.42 -16.21
C SER A 345 50.15 -53.17 -17.08
N ILE A 346 49.23 -53.12 -18.04
CA ILE A 346 49.02 -51.94 -18.91
C ILE A 346 48.83 -50.65 -18.09
N GLY A 347 48.02 -50.70 -17.03
CA GLY A 347 47.75 -49.52 -16.17
C GLY A 347 49.02 -48.91 -15.59
N PRO A 348 49.81 -49.66 -14.78
CA PRO A 348 51.10 -49.20 -14.26
C PRO A 348 52.10 -48.76 -15.34
N PHE A 349 52.15 -49.43 -16.50
CA PHE A 349 53.13 -49.11 -17.54
C PHE A 349 52.87 -47.78 -18.27
N ILE A 350 51.60 -47.35 -18.37
CA ILE A 350 51.24 -46.11 -19.07
C ILE A 350 51.00 -44.92 -18.14
N GLU A 351 51.06 -45.13 -16.82
CA GLU A 351 50.67 -44.13 -15.81
C GLU A 351 51.49 -42.83 -15.91
N LEU A 352 52.81 -42.96 -16.13
CA LEU A 352 53.77 -41.85 -16.22
C LEU A 352 53.82 -41.16 -17.60
N LEU A 353 53.05 -41.63 -18.59
CA LEU A 353 53.04 -41.05 -19.93
C LEU A 353 52.13 -39.82 -20.01
N PRO A 354 52.31 -38.93 -21.01
CA PRO A 354 51.34 -37.86 -21.31
C PRO A 354 49.96 -38.42 -21.71
N GLU A 355 48.89 -37.70 -21.38
CA GLU A 355 47.50 -38.21 -21.52
C GLU A 355 47.13 -38.59 -22.97
N GLU A 356 47.61 -37.81 -23.94
CA GLU A 356 47.42 -38.08 -25.37
C GLU A 356 47.97 -39.47 -25.77
N LYS A 357 49.14 -39.84 -25.23
CA LYS A 357 49.79 -41.14 -25.50
C LYS A 357 49.07 -42.29 -24.81
N LYS A 358 48.49 -42.06 -23.62
CA LYS A 358 47.65 -43.07 -22.95
C LYS A 358 46.41 -43.41 -23.78
N ILE A 359 45.75 -42.40 -24.35
CA ILE A 359 44.56 -42.58 -25.19
C ILE A 359 44.89 -43.34 -26.47
N GLU A 360 46.00 -43.00 -27.12
CA GLU A 360 46.50 -43.70 -28.32
C GLU A 360 46.76 -45.19 -28.04
N ILE A 361 47.46 -45.49 -26.95
CA ILE A 361 47.77 -46.88 -26.54
C ILE A 361 46.49 -47.65 -26.20
N ARG A 362 45.57 -47.07 -25.41
CA ARG A 362 44.28 -47.72 -25.09
C ARG A 362 43.47 -48.03 -26.35
N THR A 363 43.40 -47.11 -27.30
CA THR A 363 42.68 -47.31 -28.56
C THR A 363 43.24 -48.49 -29.34
N ARG A 364 44.57 -48.59 -29.45
CA ARG A 364 45.25 -49.70 -30.15
C ARG A 364 45.02 -51.04 -29.46
N LEU A 365 45.07 -51.08 -28.13
CA LEU A 365 44.87 -52.30 -27.35
C LEU A 365 43.43 -52.81 -27.41
N THR A 366 42.44 -51.90 -27.45
CA THR A 366 41.02 -52.27 -27.56
C THR A 366 40.76 -53.17 -28.78
N HIS A 367 41.34 -52.85 -29.94
CA HIS A 367 41.20 -53.67 -31.15
C HIS A 367 41.89 -55.05 -31.04
N LEU A 368 42.92 -55.17 -30.22
CA LEU A 368 43.67 -56.43 -30.07
C LEU A 368 42.96 -57.43 -29.16
N TYR A 369 42.30 -56.97 -28.10
CA TYR A 369 41.69 -57.84 -27.08
C TYR A 369 40.18 -58.03 -27.21
N PHE A 370 39.41 -57.03 -27.69
CA PHE A 370 37.95 -57.07 -27.67
C PHE A 370 37.28 -57.35 -29.03
N GLY A 371 38.06 -57.64 -30.08
CA GLY A 371 37.57 -57.81 -31.46
C GLY A 371 37.82 -59.17 -32.11
N ARG A 372 38.33 -60.18 -31.38
CA ARG A 372 38.68 -61.49 -31.96
C ARG A 372 37.48 -62.44 -31.96
N THR A 373 37.12 -63.00 -33.12
CA THR A 373 36.15 -64.11 -33.21
C THR A 373 36.81 -65.40 -32.73
N SER A 374 36.08 -66.24 -31.98
CA SER A 374 36.61 -67.51 -31.47
C SER A 374 37.06 -68.41 -32.61
N ASP A 375 38.32 -68.84 -32.61
CA ASP A 375 38.80 -69.82 -33.59
C ASP A 375 37.98 -71.12 -33.47
N PRO A 376 37.48 -71.67 -34.59
CA PRO A 376 36.71 -72.92 -34.56
C PRO A 376 37.56 -74.03 -33.94
N HIS A 377 36.93 -74.87 -33.12
CA HIS A 377 37.59 -76.02 -32.51
C HIS A 377 37.96 -77.06 -33.58
N VAL A 378 39.09 -76.88 -34.24
CA VAL A 378 39.61 -77.83 -35.22
C VAL A 378 40.17 -79.04 -34.47
N VAL A 379 39.38 -80.10 -34.37
CA VAL A 379 39.88 -81.43 -34.01
C VAL A 379 40.73 -81.91 -35.18
N LYS A 380 42.06 -81.78 -35.07
CA LYS A 380 42.96 -82.47 -36.01
C LYS A 380 42.79 -83.97 -35.75
N ASN A 381 42.23 -84.68 -36.75
CA ASN A 381 41.89 -86.09 -36.67
C ASN A 381 43.14 -86.91 -36.27
N PRO A 382 43.07 -87.82 -35.28
CA PRO A 382 44.23 -88.48 -34.69
C PRO A 382 44.91 -89.51 -35.60
N PHE A 383 44.39 -89.76 -36.80
CA PHE A 383 44.96 -90.66 -37.79
C PHE A 383 45.48 -89.85 -38.99
N ASP A 384 46.59 -89.14 -38.80
CA ASP A 384 47.37 -88.72 -39.96
C ASP A 384 48.15 -89.96 -40.43
N LEU A 385 47.71 -90.55 -41.55
CA LEU A 385 48.29 -91.77 -42.12
C LEU A 385 49.80 -91.65 -42.37
N ALA A 386 50.33 -90.43 -42.44
CA ALA A 386 51.76 -90.16 -42.54
C ALA A 386 52.54 -90.52 -41.25
N GLU A 387 52.03 -90.20 -40.06
CA GLU A 387 52.71 -90.50 -38.78
C GLU A 387 52.62 -92.00 -38.44
N LEU A 388 51.48 -92.63 -38.72
CA LEU A 388 51.30 -94.07 -38.53
C LEU A 388 52.15 -94.92 -39.48
N ASN A 389 52.30 -94.50 -40.74
CA ASN A 389 53.21 -95.18 -41.66
C ASN A 389 54.66 -95.08 -41.20
N GLY A 390 55.10 -93.97 -40.61
CA GLY A 390 56.43 -93.83 -40.03
C GLY A 390 56.66 -94.78 -38.85
N ILE A 391 55.74 -94.81 -37.89
CA ILE A 391 55.85 -95.69 -36.70
C ILE A 391 55.80 -97.18 -37.10
N VAL A 392 54.92 -97.55 -38.04
CA VAL A 392 54.81 -98.93 -38.51
C VAL A 392 56.02 -99.35 -39.35
N THR A 393 56.56 -98.47 -40.21
CA THR A 393 57.76 -98.79 -41.00
C THR A 393 59.02 -98.90 -40.15
N ASP A 394 59.15 -98.07 -39.11
CA ASP A 394 60.27 -98.16 -38.16
C ASP A 394 60.16 -99.41 -37.27
N ALA A 395 58.95 -99.77 -36.81
CA ALA A 395 58.73 -101.01 -36.08
C ALA A 395 59.01 -102.26 -36.95
N VAL A 396 58.64 -102.24 -38.24
CA VAL A 396 58.91 -103.33 -39.18
C VAL A 396 60.40 -103.43 -39.55
N LYS A 397 61.13 -102.30 -39.63
CA LYS A 397 62.59 -102.31 -39.80
C LYS A 397 63.31 -102.86 -38.58
N ALA A 398 62.89 -102.49 -37.37
CA ALA A 398 63.47 -102.99 -36.13
C ALA A 398 63.25 -104.50 -35.92
N ALA A 399 62.17 -105.07 -36.47
CA ALA A 399 61.87 -106.50 -36.38
C ALA A 399 62.54 -107.37 -37.46
N LYS A 400 63.18 -106.77 -38.49
CA LYS A 400 63.91 -107.48 -39.56
C LYS A 400 65.44 -107.35 -39.47
N GLY A 401 65.96 -106.78 -38.37
CA GLY A 401 67.39 -106.66 -38.06
C GLY A 401 67.85 -107.71 -37.07
#